data_AF-E6U5J2-F1
#
_entry.id   AF-E6U5J2-F1
#
_cell.length_a   1.000
_cell.length_b   1.000
_cell.length_c   1.000
_cell.angle_alpha   90.00
_cell.angle_beta   90.00
_cell.angle_gamma   90.00
#
_symmetry.space_group_name_H-M   'P 1'
#
loop_
_entity.id
_entity.type
_entity.pdbx_description
1 polymer ?
#
loop_
_entity_poly.entity_id
_entity_poly.type
_entity_poly.pdbx_seq_one_letter_code
_entity_poly.pdbx_strand_id
1 'polypeptide(L)'
;MDPCRLPMQTAAMANSLYHSLQGQYFVGYADNMFFEKDKNAWAALVNPNNSGINLFVNVWTVSDLYEPPIRLQFWINSTLPGDPIESRLVAPSNTALYPLPTPRVRLLQASNVIGFPAGGIKGFVRRTVPGETVAEEEDGKFIVPL
;
A
#
# COMPACT_ATOMS: atom_id res chain seq x y z
N MET A 1 9.42 -40.33 40.13
CA MET A 1 9.46 -38.85 40.08
C MET A 1 9.19 -38.46 38.64
N ASP A 2 8.04 -37.87 38.36
CA ASP A 2 7.75 -37.35 37.01
C ASP A 2 8.58 -36.09 36.76
N PRO A 3 9.27 -35.97 35.61
CA PRO A 3 9.97 -34.74 35.28
C PRO A 3 8.94 -33.64 35.09
N CYS A 4 9.09 -32.56 35.85
CA CYS A 4 8.27 -31.36 35.79
C CYS A 4 8.24 -30.84 34.34
N ARG A 5 7.18 -31.14 33.60
CA ARG A 5 6.96 -30.61 32.26
C ARG A 5 6.45 -29.19 32.43
N LEU A 6 7.32 -28.22 32.18
CA LEU A 6 6.90 -26.83 32.05
C LEU A 6 5.76 -26.74 31.02
N PRO A 7 4.71 -25.93 31.27
CA PRO A 7 3.62 -25.75 30.33
C PRO A 7 4.16 -25.18 29.02
N MET A 8 3.63 -25.65 27.89
CA MET A 8 3.97 -25.14 26.57
C MET A 8 3.57 -23.67 26.49
N GLN A 9 4.55 -22.79 26.23
CA GLN A 9 4.32 -21.37 26.02
C GLN A 9 4.41 -21.05 24.53
N THR A 10 3.45 -20.26 24.05
CA THR A 10 3.42 -19.75 22.66
C THR A 10 3.33 -18.24 22.69
N ALA A 11 4.06 -17.58 21.79
CA ALA A 11 3.96 -16.13 21.56
C ALA A 11 3.36 -15.88 20.17
N ALA A 12 2.39 -14.97 20.08
CA ALA A 12 1.88 -14.49 18.81
C ALA A 12 2.78 -13.35 18.30
N MET A 13 2.98 -13.31 16.98
CA MET A 13 3.72 -12.25 16.30
C MET A 13 2.76 -11.47 15.42
N ALA A 14 2.84 -10.14 15.46
CA ALA A 14 2.10 -9.30 14.52
C ALA A 14 2.53 -9.60 13.08
N ASN A 15 1.58 -9.63 12.15
CA ASN A 15 1.82 -9.93 10.75
C ASN A 15 2.86 -8.98 10.11
N SER A 16 2.76 -7.69 10.42
CA SER A 16 3.72 -6.67 10.02
C SER A 16 5.15 -6.95 10.53
N LEU A 17 5.30 -7.37 11.79
CA LEU A 17 6.60 -7.76 12.36
C LEU A 17 7.15 -9.01 11.69
N TYR A 18 6.31 -10.01 11.47
CA TYR A 18 6.69 -11.26 10.79
C TYR A 18 7.26 -10.99 9.39
N HIS A 19 6.56 -10.22 8.55
CA HIS A 19 7.03 -9.87 7.21
C HIS A 19 8.23 -8.90 7.23
N SER A 20 8.31 -8.00 8.21
CA SER A 20 9.45 -7.09 8.40
C SER A 20 10.74 -7.84 8.73
N LEU A 21 10.66 -8.88 9.57
CA LEU A 21 11.80 -9.76 9.88
C LEU A 21 12.24 -10.59 8.67
N GLN A 22 11.32 -10.90 7.76
CA GLN A 22 11.60 -11.62 6.51
C GLN A 22 12.10 -10.71 5.37
N GLY A 23 12.18 -9.40 5.58
CA GLY A 23 12.55 -8.45 4.53
C GLY A 23 11.49 -8.28 3.44
N GLN A 24 10.23 -8.58 3.76
CA GLN A 24 9.09 -8.54 2.84
C GLN A 24 8.16 -7.34 3.10
N TYR A 25 8.48 -6.51 4.08
CA TYR A 25 7.71 -5.34 4.43
C TYR A 25 8.44 -4.06 4.02
N PHE A 26 7.74 -3.21 3.27
CA PHE A 26 8.27 -1.98 2.69
C PHE A 26 7.36 -0.82 3.05
N VAL A 27 7.97 0.37 3.13
CA VAL A 27 7.26 1.65 3.20
C VAL A 27 7.49 2.40 1.90
N GLY A 28 6.46 3.09 1.43
CA GLY A 28 6.50 3.81 0.17
C GLY A 28 5.71 5.11 0.24
N TYR A 29 6.09 6.09 -0.57
CA TYR A 29 5.44 7.39 -0.61
C TYR A 29 5.24 7.88 -2.05
N ALA A 30 4.02 8.33 -2.34
CA ALA A 30 3.62 8.99 -3.58
C ALA A 30 3.44 10.48 -3.27
N ASP A 31 4.42 11.30 -3.67
CA ASP A 31 4.52 12.70 -3.29
C ASP A 31 4.03 13.64 -4.39
N ASN A 32 3.71 14.87 -3.99
CA ASN A 32 3.39 15.97 -4.91
C ASN A 32 2.27 15.63 -5.93
N MET A 33 1.30 14.81 -5.52
CA MET A 33 0.13 14.52 -6.32
C MET A 33 -0.82 15.72 -6.33
N PHE A 34 -1.36 16.07 -7.49
CA PHE A 34 -2.29 17.17 -7.66
C PHE A 34 -3.30 16.90 -8.78
N PHE A 35 -4.43 17.59 -8.75
CA PHE A 35 -5.40 17.57 -9.83
C PHE A 35 -6.20 18.87 -9.85
N GLU A 36 -6.54 19.32 -11.06
CA GLU A 36 -7.40 20.47 -11.30
C GLU A 36 -8.88 20.06 -11.33
N LYS A 37 -9.76 21.06 -11.52
CA LYS A 37 -11.19 20.83 -11.71
C LYS A 37 -11.44 19.79 -12.82
N ASP A 38 -12.36 18.87 -12.54
CA ASP A 38 -12.78 17.79 -13.44
C ASP A 38 -11.68 16.78 -13.83
N LYS A 39 -10.55 16.78 -13.11
CA LYS A 39 -9.46 15.79 -13.22
C LYS A 39 -9.31 15.00 -11.92
N ASN A 40 -8.52 13.93 -11.97
CA ASN A 40 -8.21 13.06 -10.84
C ASN A 40 -6.70 12.89 -10.66
N ALA A 41 -6.28 12.45 -9.48
CA ALA A 41 -4.95 11.90 -9.22
C ALA A 41 -5.08 10.52 -8.59
N TRP A 42 -4.06 9.68 -8.75
CA TRP A 42 -4.04 8.34 -8.15
C TRP A 42 -2.61 7.90 -7.82
N ALA A 43 -2.51 7.05 -6.81
CA ALA A 43 -1.33 6.25 -6.50
C ALA A 43 -1.71 4.76 -6.52
N ALA A 44 -0.80 3.90 -6.94
CA ALA A 44 -1.05 2.47 -7.06
C ALA A 44 0.16 1.64 -6.68
N LEU A 45 -0.09 0.58 -5.91
CA LEU A 45 0.86 -0.52 -5.75
C LEU A 45 0.59 -1.54 -6.86
N VAL A 46 1.59 -1.77 -7.69
CA VAL A 46 1.50 -2.64 -8.87
C VAL A 46 2.41 -3.83 -8.69
N ASN A 47 1.82 -5.02 -8.71
CA ASN A 47 2.54 -6.28 -8.80
C ASN A 47 2.92 -6.53 -10.29
N PRO A 48 4.19 -6.44 -10.70
CA PRO A 48 4.56 -6.66 -12.09
C PRO A 48 4.32 -8.12 -12.51
N ASN A 49 4.00 -8.32 -13.79
CA ASN A 49 3.93 -9.67 -14.36
C ASN A 49 5.23 -10.43 -14.08
N ASN A 50 5.09 -11.69 -13.68
CA ASN A 50 6.20 -12.60 -13.33
C ASN A 50 7.06 -12.17 -12.12
N SER A 51 6.53 -11.34 -11.20
CA SER A 51 7.24 -10.99 -9.94
C SER A 51 7.54 -12.19 -9.03
N GLY A 52 6.77 -13.29 -9.19
CA GLY A 52 6.87 -14.49 -8.37
C GLY A 52 6.39 -14.29 -6.92
N ILE A 53 5.67 -13.21 -6.63
CA ILE A 53 5.20 -12.86 -5.30
C ILE A 53 3.73 -12.44 -5.30
N ASN A 54 3.08 -12.58 -4.15
CA ASN A 54 1.78 -11.96 -3.89
C ASN A 54 2.01 -10.59 -3.25
N LEU A 55 1.28 -9.60 -3.74
CA LEU A 55 1.23 -8.28 -3.12
C LEU A 55 0.16 -8.29 -2.03
N PHE A 56 0.50 -7.84 -0.83
CA PHE A 56 -0.46 -7.53 0.21
C PHE A 56 -0.36 -6.04 0.59
N VAL A 57 -1.50 -5.44 0.95
CA VAL A 57 -1.55 -4.08 1.49
C VAL A 57 -1.71 -4.18 3.01
N ASN A 58 -0.77 -3.63 3.77
CA ASN A 58 -0.86 -3.59 5.23
C ASN A 58 -1.54 -2.31 5.72
N VAL A 59 -1.01 -1.16 5.33
CA VAL A 59 -1.53 0.16 5.69
C VAL A 59 -1.49 1.04 4.45
N TRP A 60 -2.52 1.83 4.26
CA TRP A 60 -2.50 2.94 3.31
C TRP A 60 -2.83 4.24 4.04
N THR A 61 -2.19 5.32 3.59
CA THR A 61 -2.31 6.64 4.20
C THR A 61 -2.49 7.68 3.12
N VAL A 62 -3.47 8.55 3.28
CA VAL A 62 -3.71 9.71 2.41
C VAL A 62 -3.82 10.95 3.26
N SER A 63 -2.91 11.90 3.03
CA SER A 63 -2.95 13.23 3.66
C SER A 63 -3.65 14.20 2.72
N ASP A 64 -4.80 14.73 3.15
CA ASP A 64 -5.52 15.77 2.42
C ASP A 64 -5.12 17.13 2.96
N LEU A 65 -4.27 17.84 2.23
CA LEU A 65 -3.72 19.12 2.65
C LEU A 65 -4.57 20.32 2.21
N TYR A 66 -5.57 20.12 1.34
CA TYR A 66 -6.21 21.20 0.61
C TYR A 66 -7.74 21.13 0.69
N GLU A 67 -8.39 22.28 0.57
CA GLU A 67 -9.83 22.36 0.36
C GLU A 67 -10.17 22.37 -1.14
N PRO A 68 -11.32 21.81 -1.57
CA PRO A 68 -12.36 21.14 -0.79
C PRO A 68 -12.03 19.66 -0.49
N PRO A 69 -12.81 18.99 0.39
CA PRO A 69 -12.61 17.58 0.71
C PRO A 69 -12.52 16.68 -0.53
N ILE A 70 -11.54 15.78 -0.54
CA ILE A 70 -11.30 14.84 -1.62
C ILE A 70 -12.16 13.58 -1.47
N ARG A 71 -12.68 13.09 -2.59
CA ARG A 71 -13.34 11.78 -2.66
C ARG A 71 -12.33 10.70 -3.02
N LEU A 72 -11.86 9.96 -2.03
CA LEU A 72 -10.96 8.83 -2.23
C LEU A 72 -11.73 7.59 -2.71
N GLN A 73 -11.14 6.87 -3.66
CA GLN A 73 -11.68 5.63 -4.19
C GLN A 73 -10.59 4.57 -4.14
N PHE A 74 -10.91 3.41 -3.58
CA PHE A 74 -10.01 2.27 -3.57
C PHE A 74 -10.41 1.29 -4.67
N TRP A 75 -9.45 0.93 -5.51
CA TRP A 75 -9.66 0.06 -6.66
C TRP A 75 -8.71 -1.12 -6.63
N ILE A 76 -9.20 -2.28 -7.07
CA ILE A 76 -8.46 -3.53 -7.13
C ILE A 76 -8.51 -4.04 -8.57
N ASN A 77 -7.36 -4.47 -9.10
CA ASN A 77 -7.21 -5.05 -10.43
C ASN A 77 -7.77 -4.18 -11.58
N SER A 78 -7.62 -2.87 -11.47
CA SER A 78 -8.09 -1.91 -12.46
C SER A 78 -6.98 -1.45 -13.40
N THR A 79 -7.34 -1.11 -14.63
CA THR A 79 -6.50 -0.32 -15.54
C THR A 79 -6.63 1.15 -15.17
N LEU A 80 -5.49 1.81 -14.94
CA LEU A 80 -5.43 3.19 -14.47
C LEU A 80 -5.20 4.14 -15.65
N PRO A 81 -5.92 5.28 -15.73
CA PRO A 81 -5.75 6.24 -16.82
C PRO A 81 -4.49 7.12 -16.64
N GLY A 82 -4.09 7.81 -17.70
CA GLY A 82 -2.99 8.78 -17.70
C GLY A 82 -1.61 8.15 -17.90
N ASP A 83 -0.58 8.97 -17.73
CA ASP A 83 0.83 8.58 -17.89
C ASP A 83 1.50 8.42 -16.52
N PRO A 84 1.66 7.19 -16.02
CA PRO A 84 2.16 6.97 -14.67
C PRO A 84 3.66 7.20 -14.55
N ILE A 85 4.05 7.77 -13.42
CA ILE A 85 5.44 7.92 -12.99
C ILE A 85 5.69 6.97 -11.83
N GLU A 86 6.83 6.28 -11.86
CA GLU A 86 7.25 5.41 -10.77
C GLU A 86 7.92 6.23 -9.65
N SER A 87 7.42 6.09 -8.42
CA SER A 87 8.03 6.67 -7.24
C SER A 87 9.27 5.87 -6.84
N ARG A 88 10.37 6.59 -6.59
CA ARG A 88 11.60 6.03 -6.03
C ARG A 88 11.64 6.09 -4.51
N LEU A 89 10.61 6.65 -3.89
CA LEU A 89 10.50 6.82 -2.43
C LEU A 89 9.97 5.52 -1.81
N VAL A 90 10.72 4.43 -1.96
CA VAL A 90 10.39 3.10 -1.41
C VAL A 90 11.60 2.55 -0.68
N ALA A 91 11.41 2.04 0.54
CA ALA A 91 12.47 1.46 1.36
C ALA A 91 11.97 0.25 2.16
N PRO A 92 12.83 -0.74 2.47
CA PRO A 92 12.48 -1.78 3.43
C PRO A 92 12.25 -1.14 4.80
N SER A 93 11.21 -1.57 5.52
CA SER A 93 10.95 -1.05 6.87
C SER A 93 11.98 -1.51 7.89
N ASN A 94 12.61 -2.67 7.64
CA ASN A 94 13.65 -3.23 8.49
C ASN A 94 15.03 -2.95 7.91
N THR A 95 15.67 -1.90 8.41
CA THR A 95 17.02 -1.49 8.00
C THR A 95 18.12 -2.27 8.70
N ALA A 96 17.80 -3.20 9.62
CA ALA A 96 18.77 -4.07 10.27
C ALA A 96 19.15 -5.29 9.41
N LEU A 97 18.46 -5.54 8.29
CA LEU A 97 18.75 -6.64 7.38
C LEU A 97 19.92 -6.28 6.45
N TYR A 98 20.79 -7.27 6.16
CA TYR A 98 21.90 -7.11 5.23
C TYR A 98 22.03 -8.34 4.30
N PRO A 99 22.08 -8.15 2.97
CA PRO A 99 21.89 -6.87 2.27
C PRO A 99 20.46 -6.34 2.44
N LEU A 100 20.26 -5.04 2.20
CA LEU A 100 18.92 -4.45 2.28
C LEU A 100 17.99 -5.11 1.23
N PRO A 101 16.79 -5.56 1.63
CA PRO A 101 15.81 -6.11 0.70
C PRO A 101 15.42 -5.10 -0.38
N THR A 102 15.22 -5.59 -1.60
CA THR A 102 14.79 -4.78 -2.74
C THR A 102 13.31 -5.05 -3.02
N PRO A 103 12.46 -4.01 -3.19
CA PRO A 103 11.05 -4.21 -3.51
C PRO A 103 10.89 -4.86 -4.89
N ARG A 104 9.96 -5.80 -4.99
CA ARG A 104 9.53 -6.44 -6.26
C ARG A 104 8.21 -5.88 -6.81
N VAL A 105 7.62 -4.93 -6.07
CA VAL A 105 6.38 -4.21 -6.39
C VAL A 105 6.76 -2.80 -6.77
N ARG A 106 5.98 -2.19 -7.67
CA ARG A 106 6.18 -0.81 -8.11
C ARG A 106 5.15 0.10 -7.47
N LEU A 107 5.60 1.24 -6.96
CA LEU A 107 4.71 2.32 -6.55
C LEU A 107 4.60 3.33 -7.69
N LEU A 108 3.42 3.41 -8.28
CA LEU A 108 3.15 4.32 -9.39
C LEU A 108 2.22 5.44 -8.95
N GLN A 109 2.34 6.60 -9.59
CA GLN A 109 1.44 7.72 -9.38
C GLN A 109 1.18 8.49 -10.67
N ALA A 110 0.02 9.13 -10.75
CA ALA A 110 -0.28 10.10 -11.80
C ALA A 110 -1.16 11.24 -11.26
N SER A 111 -0.88 12.43 -11.76
CA SER A 111 -1.59 13.68 -11.43
C SER A 111 -2.36 14.17 -12.65
N ASN A 112 -3.39 14.98 -12.41
CA ASN A 112 -4.11 15.70 -13.48
C ASN A 112 -4.65 14.79 -14.61
N VAL A 113 -5.16 13.61 -14.26
CA VAL A 113 -5.64 12.60 -15.19
C VAL A 113 -7.12 12.78 -15.51
N ILE A 114 -7.50 12.54 -16.77
CA ILE A 114 -8.89 12.52 -17.23
C ILE A 114 -9.46 11.11 -17.12
N GLY A 115 -10.67 10.99 -16.58
CA GLY A 115 -11.39 9.73 -16.44
C GLY A 115 -11.12 9.02 -15.11
N PHE A 116 -11.60 7.78 -15.01
CA PHE A 116 -11.53 6.95 -13.81
C PHE A 116 -10.85 5.61 -14.14
N PRO A 117 -10.36 4.87 -13.13
CA PRO A 117 -9.96 3.48 -13.32
C PRO A 117 -11.06 2.68 -14.04
N ALA A 118 -10.64 1.84 -14.98
CA ALA A 118 -11.52 1.00 -15.79
C ALA A 118 -11.18 -0.48 -15.58
N GLY A 119 -12.18 -1.35 -15.72
CA GLY A 119 -12.04 -2.74 -15.28
C GLY A 119 -11.85 -2.85 -13.76
N GLY A 120 -11.56 -4.06 -13.29
CA GLY A 120 -11.37 -4.32 -11.86
C GLY A 120 -12.62 -4.06 -11.01
N ILE A 121 -12.40 -3.80 -9.73
CA ILE A 121 -13.46 -3.58 -8.72
C ILE A 121 -13.16 -2.31 -7.93
N LYS A 122 -14.13 -1.40 -7.86
CA LYS A 122 -14.13 -0.30 -6.88
C LYS A 122 -14.57 -0.86 -5.54
N GLY A 123 -13.61 -1.14 -4.66
CA GLY A 123 -13.86 -1.78 -3.37
C GLY A 123 -14.66 -0.88 -2.43
N PHE A 124 -14.21 0.37 -2.26
CA PHE A 124 -14.88 1.33 -1.38
C PHE A 124 -14.52 2.78 -1.72
N VAL A 125 -15.24 3.69 -1.07
CA VAL A 125 -15.09 5.14 -1.22
C VAL A 125 -15.03 5.77 0.18
N ARG A 126 -14.15 6.75 0.35
CA ARG A 126 -14.07 7.60 1.54
C ARG A 126 -14.14 9.07 1.13
N ARG A 127 -14.60 9.93 2.04
CA ARG A 127 -14.40 11.39 1.95
C ARG A 127 -13.39 11.76 3.01
N THR A 128 -12.39 12.55 2.63
CA THR A 128 -11.43 13.12 3.57
C THR A 128 -12.04 14.32 4.29
N VAL A 129 -11.34 14.79 5.32
CA VAL A 129 -11.54 16.10 5.91
C VAL A 129 -10.29 16.92 5.55
N PRO A 130 -10.43 18.14 5.00
CA PRO A 130 -9.28 18.98 4.67
C PRO A 130 -8.38 19.23 5.89
N GLY A 131 -7.08 19.12 5.70
CA GLY A 131 -6.07 19.23 6.76
C GLY A 131 -5.86 17.95 7.57
N GLU A 132 -6.61 16.87 7.30
CA GLU A 132 -6.45 15.60 8.01
C GLU A 132 -5.71 14.55 7.17
N THR A 133 -5.20 13.55 7.89
CA THR A 133 -4.62 12.35 7.29
C THR A 133 -5.50 11.16 7.62
N VAL A 134 -6.00 10.48 6.57
CA VAL A 134 -6.71 9.22 6.70
C VAL A 134 -5.69 8.09 6.61
N ALA A 135 -5.62 7.25 7.64
CA ALA A 135 -4.80 6.05 7.65
C ALA A 135 -5.70 4.86 8.01
N GLU A 136 -5.64 3.81 7.19
CA GLU A 136 -6.45 2.61 7.39
C GLU A 136 -5.54 1.38 7.32
N GLU A 137 -5.72 0.50 8.30
CA GLU A 137 -4.99 -0.75 8.42
C GLU A 137 -5.82 -1.88 7.82
N GLU A 138 -5.27 -2.46 6.76
CA GLU A 138 -5.87 -3.56 6.04
C GLU A 138 -5.35 -4.91 6.52
N ASP A 139 -4.21 -4.95 7.22
CA ASP A 139 -3.60 -6.16 7.81
C ASP A 139 -3.63 -7.38 6.87
N GLY A 140 -3.35 -7.15 5.58
CA GLY A 140 -3.32 -8.21 4.57
C GLY A 140 -4.68 -8.71 4.09
N LYS A 141 -5.80 -8.02 4.37
CA LYS A 141 -7.13 -8.34 3.79
C LYS A 141 -7.13 -8.34 2.27
N PHE A 142 -6.33 -7.46 1.66
CA PHE A 142 -6.17 -7.38 0.21
C PHE A 142 -4.91 -8.12 -0.21
N ILE A 143 -5.10 -9.24 -0.91
CA ILE A 143 -4.04 -10.03 -1.53
C ILE A 143 -4.26 -9.99 -3.04
N VAL A 144 -3.31 -9.39 -3.75
CA VAL A 144 -3.30 -9.30 -5.21
C VAL A 144 -2.27 -10.30 -5.74
N PRO A 145 -2.74 -11.44 -6.31
CA PRO A 145 -1.83 -12.43 -6.89
C PRO A 145 -1.20 -11.91 -8.18
N LEU A 146 -0.35 -12.75 -8.76
CA LEU A 146 0.07 -12.67 -10.17
C LEU A 146 -1.12 -12.64 -11.13
#